data_AF-A0A7J6MBA1-F1
#
_entry.id   AF-A0A7J6MBA1-F1
#
_cell.length_a   1.000
_cell.length_b   1.000
_cell.length_c   1.000
_cell.angle_alpha   90.00
_cell.angle_beta   90.00
_cell.angle_gamma   90.00
#
_symmetry.space_group_name_H-M   'P 1'
#
loop_
_entity.id
_entity.type
_entity.pdbx_description
1 polymer ?
#
loop_
_entity_poly.entity_id
_entity_poly.type
_entity_poly.pdbx_seq_one_letter_code
_entity_poly.pdbx_strand_id
1 'polypeptide(L)'
;MSNLKAVKTRMKSVTSIQKITKAMKMVAASKLRSDEDRVVNGMPFAQPVIDFFKRLPVDEGIPKGPTTIVGLTSDKGLCGGVNSSITKRARAMIMEVEGNGGTAKYIGVGGKGTAAMKRLFADRFEVCMEDVQKHPWNFAQASAVAERVIRSKPERLVILSNHFKSVISFDTWENRVITMKECQEMNRTEWSKAVDQYSFEPSVFEVLDDLHDFYVANCVFGYMLDSIAAEQSARMSAMENASKNASDMIDKLNLQFNKARQSKITTELCEIISGASSLLEGCGGCGGCCCGMCACKEHHPTVPIETSELRDRVLRHQQRMRILERKVEEIDCDCDEDDKKGSTSSDRAPLNSCPYPRTIFVAPSNSTASPQLSRQSSTLNEPPPSADPVRRSSSLNLEPPMPIARGPPGVMMD
;
A
#
# COMPACT_ATOMS: atom_id res chain seq x y z
N MET A 1 -24.13 25.99 11.25
CA MET A 1 -22.97 26.25 10.35
C MET A 1 -21.83 25.33 10.75
N SER A 2 -21.14 24.70 9.81
CA SER A 2 -19.93 23.93 10.15
C SER A 2 -18.94 24.86 10.83
N ASN A 3 -18.52 24.51 12.05
CA ASN A 3 -17.57 25.31 12.80
C ASN A 3 -16.26 25.38 11.98
N LEU A 4 -15.85 26.57 11.55
CA LEU A 4 -14.65 26.80 10.72
C LEU A 4 -13.39 26.20 11.38
N LYS A 5 -13.38 26.17 12.72
CA LYS A 5 -12.39 25.49 13.54
C LYS A 5 -12.39 23.97 13.30
N ALA A 6 -13.55 23.34 13.22
CA ALA A 6 -13.67 21.89 12.98
C ALA A 6 -13.16 21.49 11.59
N VAL A 7 -13.44 22.29 10.55
CA VAL A 7 -12.90 22.07 9.19
C VAL A 7 -11.38 22.18 9.19
N LYS A 8 -10.83 23.22 9.84
CA LYS A 8 -9.37 23.40 9.98
C LYS A 8 -8.71 22.26 10.76
N THR A 9 -9.32 21.79 11.84
CA THR A 9 -8.83 20.63 12.60
C THR A 9 -8.83 19.37 11.75
N ARG A 10 -9.92 19.10 11.02
CA ARG A 10 -10.02 17.93 10.14
C ARG A 10 -8.96 17.97 9.04
N MET A 11 -8.73 19.12 8.44
CA MET A 11 -7.68 19.32 7.45
C MET A 11 -6.30 18.96 8.01
N LYS A 12 -5.94 19.47 9.19
CA LYS A 12 -4.69 19.10 9.88
C LYS A 12 -4.57 17.59 10.11
N SER A 13 -5.65 16.93 10.54
CA SER A 13 -5.66 15.47 10.72
C SER A 13 -5.41 14.72 9.42
N VAL A 14 -6.07 15.11 8.32
CA VAL A 14 -5.89 14.46 7.00
C VAL A 14 -4.48 14.69 6.46
N THR A 15 -3.91 15.89 6.62
CA THR A 15 -2.51 16.17 6.26
C THR A 15 -1.53 15.30 7.06
N SER A 16 -1.77 15.09 8.36
CA SER A 16 -0.96 14.18 9.17
C SER A 16 -1.04 12.74 8.67
N ILE A 17 -2.26 12.25 8.35
CA ILE A 17 -2.47 10.93 7.75
C ILE A 17 -1.74 10.80 6.40
N GLN A 18 -1.74 11.85 5.57
CA GLN A 18 -0.99 11.87 4.30
C GLN A 18 0.52 11.75 4.53
N LYS A 19 1.09 12.49 5.49
CA LYS A 19 2.52 12.40 5.83
C LYS A 19 2.89 10.99 6.32
N ILE A 20 2.07 10.39 7.19
CA ILE A 20 2.27 9.03 7.70
C ILE A 20 2.20 8.01 6.56
N THR A 21 1.19 8.09 5.69
CA THR A 21 1.04 7.15 4.56
C THR A 21 2.17 7.28 3.54
N LYS A 22 2.66 8.49 3.25
CA LYS A 22 3.87 8.70 2.43
C LYS A 22 5.11 8.06 3.06
N ALA A 23 5.32 8.26 4.37
CA ALA A 23 6.43 7.61 5.07
C ALA A 23 6.32 6.08 5.05
N MET A 24 5.12 5.54 5.32
CA MET A 24 4.88 4.09 5.28
C MET A 24 5.07 3.50 3.88
N LYS A 25 4.74 4.23 2.81
CA LYS A 25 5.06 3.83 1.43
C LYS A 25 6.56 3.64 1.25
N MET A 26 7.37 4.61 1.69
CA MET A 26 8.84 4.52 1.59
C MET A 26 9.42 3.38 2.43
N VAL A 27 8.89 3.17 3.64
CA VAL A 27 9.29 2.04 4.50
C VAL A 27 8.96 0.70 3.84
N ALA A 28 7.76 0.56 3.25
CA ALA A 28 7.38 -0.66 2.52
C ALA A 28 8.25 -0.87 1.29
N ALA A 29 8.56 0.19 0.52
CA ALA A 29 9.45 0.12 -0.64
C ALA A 29 10.86 -0.34 -0.27
N SER A 30 11.42 0.17 0.85
CA SER A 30 12.74 -0.24 1.33
C SER A 30 12.76 -1.70 1.78
N LYS A 31 11.69 -2.18 2.42
CA LYS A 31 11.57 -3.58 2.83
C LYS A 31 11.39 -4.51 1.64
N LEU A 32 10.55 -4.12 0.68
CA LEU A 32 10.32 -4.88 -0.55
C LEU A 32 11.64 -5.20 -1.25
N ARG A 33 12.53 -4.23 -1.44
CA ARG A 33 13.86 -4.48 -2.04
C ARG A 33 14.65 -5.54 -1.28
N SER A 34 14.68 -5.43 0.05
CA SER A 34 15.39 -6.41 0.89
C SER A 34 14.73 -7.79 0.86
N ASP A 35 13.41 -7.86 0.69
CA ASP A 35 12.66 -9.11 0.61
C ASP A 35 12.78 -9.73 -0.80
N GLU A 36 12.84 -8.93 -1.86
CA GLU A 36 13.19 -9.36 -3.23
C GLU A 36 14.57 -10.02 -3.24
N ASP A 37 15.58 -9.40 -2.62
CA ASP A 37 16.91 -10.00 -2.48
C ASP A 37 16.85 -11.35 -1.74
N ARG A 38 15.98 -11.50 -0.73
CA ARG A 38 15.80 -12.77 -0.01
C ARG A 38 15.11 -13.83 -0.87
N VAL A 39 14.13 -13.45 -1.69
CA VAL A 39 13.49 -14.36 -2.65
C VAL A 39 14.53 -14.84 -3.66
N VAL A 40 15.28 -13.93 -4.28
CA VAL A 40 16.31 -14.27 -5.27
C VAL A 40 17.39 -15.18 -4.70
N ASN A 41 17.84 -14.94 -3.47
CA ASN A 41 18.87 -15.75 -2.82
C ASN A 41 18.33 -17.05 -2.20
N GLY A 42 17.07 -17.08 -1.76
CA GLY A 42 16.46 -18.22 -1.07
C GLY A 42 15.80 -19.23 -1.99
N MET A 43 15.27 -18.80 -3.13
CA MET A 43 14.60 -19.69 -4.08
C MET A 43 15.51 -20.77 -4.70
N PRO A 44 16.79 -20.50 -5.03
CA PRO A 44 17.72 -21.53 -5.49
C PRO A 44 17.94 -22.68 -4.50
N PHE A 45 17.74 -22.43 -3.20
CA PHE A 45 17.82 -23.45 -2.16
C PHE A 45 16.55 -24.32 -2.10
N ALA A 46 15.38 -23.70 -2.22
CA ALA A 46 14.10 -24.41 -2.10
C ALA A 46 13.67 -25.16 -3.37
N GLN A 47 13.91 -24.57 -4.55
CA GLN A 47 13.38 -25.08 -5.82
C GLN A 47 13.82 -26.50 -6.18
N PRO A 48 15.11 -26.89 -6.06
CA PRO A 48 15.54 -28.22 -6.48
C PRO A 48 14.79 -29.36 -5.78
N VAL A 49 14.52 -29.21 -4.49
CA VAL A 49 13.78 -30.20 -3.70
C VAL A 49 12.30 -30.18 -4.08
N ILE A 50 11.73 -28.99 -4.26
CA ILE A 50 10.34 -28.83 -4.68
C ILE A 50 10.13 -29.48 -6.07
N ASP A 51 11.04 -29.24 -7.01
CA ASP A 51 10.99 -29.77 -8.38
C ASP A 51 11.23 -31.28 -8.43
N PHE A 52 11.99 -31.84 -7.49
CA PHE A 52 12.10 -33.29 -7.33
C PHE A 52 10.73 -33.90 -6.98
N PHE A 53 10.06 -33.39 -5.95
CA PHE A 53 8.75 -33.92 -5.54
C PHE A 53 7.63 -33.64 -6.55
N LYS A 54 7.69 -32.54 -7.32
CA LYS A 54 6.72 -32.28 -8.41
C LYS A 54 6.71 -33.35 -9.52
N ARG A 55 7.77 -34.16 -9.64
CA ARG A 55 7.84 -35.26 -10.63
C ARG A 55 7.01 -36.46 -10.21
N LEU A 56 6.69 -36.59 -8.94
CA LEU A 56 5.82 -37.64 -8.45
C LEU A 56 4.40 -37.39 -8.97
N PRO A 57 3.66 -38.43 -9.36
CA PRO A 57 2.28 -38.27 -9.81
C PRO A 57 1.41 -37.82 -8.64
N VAL A 58 0.81 -36.65 -8.78
CA VAL A 58 -0.04 -36.01 -7.78
C VAL A 58 -1.39 -35.77 -8.45
N ASP A 59 -2.44 -36.47 -8.01
CA ASP A 59 -3.82 -36.27 -8.51
C ASP A 59 -4.27 -34.79 -8.42
N GLU A 60 -4.12 -33.99 -9.46
CA GLU A 60 -4.47 -32.55 -9.43
C GLU A 60 -5.98 -32.27 -9.18
N GLY A 61 -6.80 -33.31 -9.13
CA GLY A 61 -8.23 -33.22 -8.81
C GLY A 61 -8.52 -32.75 -7.38
N ILE A 62 -9.77 -32.33 -7.16
CA ILE A 62 -10.26 -31.91 -5.84
C ILE A 62 -9.96 -33.01 -4.81
N PRO A 63 -9.31 -32.69 -3.68
CA PRO A 63 -8.87 -33.70 -2.75
C PRO A 63 -10.08 -34.45 -2.14
N LYS A 64 -10.28 -35.70 -2.57
CA LYS A 64 -11.30 -36.60 -2.02
C LYS A 64 -10.79 -37.19 -0.71
N GLY A 65 -11.12 -36.57 0.41
CA GLY A 65 -10.75 -37.06 1.74
C GLY A 65 -10.39 -35.93 2.71
N PRO A 66 -9.90 -36.25 3.91
CA PRO A 66 -9.55 -35.25 4.89
C PRO A 66 -8.36 -34.42 4.40
N THR A 67 -8.53 -33.09 4.37
CA THR A 67 -7.54 -32.17 3.78
C THR A 67 -7.13 -31.11 4.79
N THR A 68 -5.83 -30.91 4.96
CA THR A 68 -5.26 -29.85 5.78
C THR A 68 -4.83 -28.68 4.90
N ILE A 69 -5.39 -27.52 5.17
CA ILE A 69 -5.16 -26.27 4.43
C ILE A 69 -4.31 -25.35 5.29
N VAL A 70 -3.15 -24.96 4.77
CA VAL A 70 -2.24 -23.99 5.42
C VAL A 70 -2.41 -22.65 4.74
N GLY A 71 -2.83 -21.63 5.48
CA GLY A 71 -2.93 -20.25 4.97
C GLY A 71 -1.73 -19.40 5.39
N LEU A 72 -0.89 -18.99 4.43
CA LEU A 72 0.26 -18.12 4.68
C LEU A 72 -0.14 -16.64 4.60
N THR A 73 -0.46 -16.03 5.74
CA THR A 73 -0.91 -14.63 5.83
C THR A 73 0.06 -13.75 6.62
N SER A 74 -0.18 -12.44 6.59
CA SER A 74 0.63 -11.50 7.36
C SER A 74 0.16 -11.32 8.80
N ASP A 75 1.08 -10.90 9.67
CA ASP A 75 0.76 -10.46 11.03
C ASP A 75 0.22 -9.02 11.05
N LYS A 76 0.72 -8.19 10.13
CA LYS A 76 0.42 -6.75 10.06
C LYS A 76 -0.66 -6.45 9.03
N GLY A 77 -1.50 -5.48 9.34
CA GLY A 77 -2.49 -4.96 8.40
C GLY A 77 -1.89 -4.06 7.31
N LEU A 78 -2.78 -3.30 6.67
CA LEU A 78 -2.45 -2.30 5.65
C LEU A 78 -1.78 -2.87 4.39
N CYS A 79 -1.90 -4.18 4.14
CA CYS A 79 -1.35 -4.89 2.99
C CYS A 79 -2.39 -5.05 1.85
N GLY A 80 -3.36 -4.14 1.75
CA GLY A 80 -4.43 -4.21 0.76
C GLY A 80 -5.23 -5.52 0.81
N GLY A 81 -5.31 -6.21 -0.33
CA GLY A 81 -6.13 -7.41 -0.52
C GLY A 81 -5.45 -8.76 -0.21
N VAL A 82 -4.14 -8.78 0.10
CA VAL A 82 -3.31 -10.01 0.19
C VAL A 82 -3.86 -11.05 1.19
N ASN A 83 -4.23 -10.62 2.40
CA ASN A 83 -4.81 -11.54 3.39
C ASN A 83 -6.25 -11.93 3.02
N SER A 84 -6.98 -11.02 2.38
CA SER A 84 -8.36 -11.26 1.98
C SER A 84 -8.45 -12.27 0.84
N SER A 85 -7.50 -12.27 -0.10
CA SER A 85 -7.48 -13.24 -1.20
C SER A 85 -7.23 -14.66 -0.67
N ILE A 86 -6.26 -14.84 0.22
CA ILE A 86 -5.97 -16.14 0.84
C ILE A 86 -7.16 -16.63 1.67
N THR A 87 -7.73 -15.79 2.52
CA THR A 87 -8.85 -16.20 3.38
C THR A 87 -10.13 -16.49 2.59
N LYS A 88 -10.38 -15.77 1.48
CA LYS A 88 -11.47 -16.09 0.55
C LYS A 88 -11.24 -17.44 -0.13
N ARG A 89 -10.02 -17.71 -0.61
CA ARG A 89 -9.73 -18.99 -1.26
C ARG A 89 -9.75 -20.15 -0.27
N ALA A 90 -9.20 -19.97 0.92
CA ALA A 90 -9.28 -20.94 2.01
C ALA A 90 -10.73 -21.31 2.35
N ARG A 91 -11.62 -20.31 2.44
CA ARG A 91 -13.05 -20.55 2.66
C ARG A 91 -13.66 -21.38 1.53
N ALA A 92 -13.41 -21.01 0.28
CA ALA A 92 -13.93 -21.74 -0.87
C ALA A 92 -13.46 -23.20 -0.85
N MET A 93 -12.17 -23.42 -0.59
CA MET A 93 -11.59 -24.76 -0.51
C MET A 93 -12.16 -25.60 0.64
N ILE A 94 -12.38 -25.01 1.83
CA ILE A 94 -13.05 -25.71 2.93
C ILE A 94 -14.44 -26.16 2.51
N MET A 95 -15.23 -25.26 1.89
CA MET A 95 -16.58 -25.60 1.42
C MET A 95 -16.56 -26.66 0.31
N GLU A 96 -15.59 -26.62 -0.61
CA GLU A 96 -15.42 -27.59 -1.68
C GLU A 96 -15.04 -28.99 -1.13
N VAL A 97 -14.13 -29.06 -0.16
CA VAL A 97 -13.72 -30.32 0.48
C VAL A 97 -14.88 -30.95 1.25
N GLU A 98 -15.62 -30.15 2.01
CA GLU A 98 -16.76 -30.62 2.80
C GLU A 98 -17.97 -31.00 1.94
N GLY A 99 -18.20 -30.27 0.84
CA GLY A 99 -19.23 -30.62 -0.15
C GLY A 99 -19.01 -31.99 -0.79
N ASN A 100 -17.75 -32.43 -0.89
CA ASN A 100 -17.38 -33.75 -1.38
C ASN A 100 -17.32 -34.84 -0.30
N GLY A 101 -17.74 -34.53 0.94
CA GLY A 101 -17.75 -35.46 2.07
C GLY A 101 -16.41 -35.64 2.78
N GLY A 102 -15.40 -34.82 2.48
CA GLY A 102 -14.12 -34.79 3.19
C GLY A 102 -14.15 -33.88 4.43
N THR A 103 -13.29 -34.12 5.41
CA THR A 103 -13.14 -33.22 6.56
C THR A 103 -12.01 -32.21 6.34
N ALA A 104 -12.29 -30.92 6.41
CA ALA A 104 -11.28 -29.88 6.24
C ALA A 104 -10.67 -29.44 7.58
N LYS A 105 -9.34 -29.38 7.64
CA LYS A 105 -8.56 -28.83 8.75
C LYS A 105 -7.82 -27.58 8.29
N TYR A 106 -7.64 -26.61 9.17
CA TYR A 106 -6.98 -25.35 8.85
C TYR A 106 -5.82 -25.04 9.81
N ILE A 107 -4.68 -24.69 9.24
CA ILE A 107 -3.50 -24.19 9.94
C ILE A 107 -3.26 -22.74 9.49
N GLY A 108 -3.35 -21.82 10.44
CA GLY A 108 -3.14 -20.40 10.19
C GLY A 108 -1.70 -19.99 10.47
N VAL A 109 -1.02 -19.44 9.47
CA VAL A 109 0.28 -18.77 9.64
C VAL A 109 0.05 -17.28 9.43
N GLY A 110 0.35 -16.48 10.44
CA GLY A 110 0.05 -15.05 10.50
C GLY A 110 -1.24 -14.73 11.26
N GLY A 111 -1.20 -13.67 12.06
CA GLY A 111 -2.33 -13.26 12.92
C GLY A 111 -3.57 -12.79 12.15
N LYS A 112 -3.44 -12.15 10.98
CA LYS A 112 -4.59 -11.57 10.27
C LYS A 112 -5.47 -12.60 9.59
N GLY A 113 -4.88 -13.58 8.91
CA GLY A 113 -5.63 -14.69 8.29
C GLY A 113 -6.31 -15.55 9.34
N THR A 114 -5.57 -15.88 10.40
CA THR A 114 -6.05 -16.64 11.55
C THR A 114 -7.28 -15.97 12.18
N ALA A 115 -7.21 -14.67 12.48
CA ALA A 115 -8.35 -13.95 13.08
C ALA A 115 -9.58 -13.91 12.17
N ALA A 116 -9.41 -13.83 10.85
CA ALA A 116 -10.51 -13.83 9.90
C ALA A 116 -11.18 -15.22 9.78
N MET A 117 -10.37 -16.27 9.73
CA MET A 117 -10.85 -17.65 9.58
C MET A 117 -11.45 -18.20 10.89
N LYS A 118 -10.90 -17.84 12.07
CA LYS A 118 -11.45 -18.23 13.38
C LYS A 118 -12.90 -17.78 13.58
N ARG A 119 -13.32 -16.67 12.97
CA ARG A 119 -14.71 -16.20 13.08
C ARG A 119 -15.74 -17.11 12.42
N LEU A 120 -15.31 -17.90 11.44
CA LEU A 120 -16.20 -18.71 10.61
C LEU A 120 -16.01 -20.21 10.81
N PHE A 121 -14.78 -20.64 11.10
CA PHE A 121 -14.37 -22.03 11.07
C PHE A 121 -13.55 -22.41 12.31
N ALA A 122 -13.88 -21.84 13.48
CA ALA A 122 -13.14 -22.04 14.73
C ALA A 122 -12.92 -23.52 15.09
N ASP A 123 -13.92 -24.35 14.77
CA ASP A 123 -13.97 -25.80 14.97
C ASP A 123 -12.95 -26.59 14.14
N ARG A 124 -12.47 -26.03 13.03
CA ARG A 124 -11.56 -26.70 12.08
C ARG A 124 -10.09 -26.32 12.29
N PHE A 125 -9.77 -25.49 13.27
CA PHE A 125 -8.39 -25.07 13.55
C PHE A 125 -7.62 -26.13 14.31
N GLU A 126 -6.43 -26.46 13.84
CA GLU A 126 -5.48 -27.27 14.60
C GLU A 126 -4.39 -26.42 15.24
N VAL A 127 -3.72 -25.59 14.43
CA VAL A 127 -2.56 -24.81 14.86
C VAL A 127 -2.67 -23.39 14.34
N CYS A 128 -2.26 -22.44 15.17
CA CYS A 128 -2.09 -21.04 14.81
C CYS A 128 -0.66 -20.61 15.13
N MET A 129 -0.04 -19.89 14.20
CA MET A 129 1.31 -19.35 14.36
C MET A 129 1.25 -17.85 14.08
N GLU A 130 1.59 -17.05 15.08
CA GLU A 130 1.55 -15.58 15.01
C GLU A 130 2.97 -15.04 15.24
N ASP A 131 3.20 -13.78 14.85
CA ASP A 131 4.50 -13.08 14.97
C ASP A 131 5.65 -13.73 14.18
N VAL A 132 5.32 -14.41 13.10
CA VAL A 132 6.26 -15.10 12.21
C VAL A 132 7.18 -14.11 11.51
N GLN A 133 6.67 -12.91 11.20
CA GLN A 133 7.36 -11.86 10.45
C GLN A 133 8.03 -10.79 11.34
N LYS A 134 8.22 -11.08 12.64
CA LYS A 134 8.88 -10.14 13.56
C LYS A 134 10.35 -9.93 13.23
N HIS A 135 11.03 -11.01 12.86
CA HIS A 135 12.41 -11.02 12.38
C HIS A 135 12.42 -11.35 10.87
N PRO A 136 13.51 -11.03 10.15
CA PRO A 136 13.66 -11.47 8.77
C PRO A 136 13.48 -12.98 8.66
N TRP A 137 12.64 -13.41 7.71
CA TRP A 137 12.30 -14.81 7.53
C TRP A 137 13.54 -15.65 7.23
N ASN A 138 13.70 -16.75 7.94
CA ASN A 138 14.82 -17.67 7.80
C ASN A 138 14.36 -19.13 7.77
N PHE A 139 15.26 -20.02 7.38
CA PHE A 139 14.95 -21.44 7.26
C PHE A 139 14.60 -22.08 8.62
N ALA A 140 15.24 -21.68 9.72
CA ALA A 140 14.93 -22.23 11.05
C ALA A 140 13.48 -21.96 11.47
N GLN A 141 12.94 -20.79 11.16
CA GLN A 141 11.53 -20.47 11.37
C GLN A 141 10.63 -21.31 10.45
N ALA A 142 11.04 -21.52 9.20
CA ALA A 142 10.31 -22.38 8.27
C ALA A 142 10.25 -23.83 8.76
N SER A 143 11.37 -24.38 9.26
CA SER A 143 11.45 -25.71 9.86
C SER A 143 10.52 -25.83 11.07
N ALA A 144 10.47 -24.81 11.95
CA ALA A 144 9.55 -24.82 13.09
C ALA A 144 8.07 -24.78 12.68
N VAL A 145 7.73 -24.11 11.57
CA VAL A 145 6.38 -24.14 10.98
C VAL A 145 6.09 -25.51 10.38
N ALA A 146 7.02 -26.05 9.59
CA ALA A 146 6.90 -27.35 8.94
C ALA A 146 6.72 -28.47 9.95
N GLU A 147 7.49 -28.48 11.05
CA GLU A 147 7.36 -29.47 12.12
C GLU A 147 5.94 -29.52 12.70
N ARG A 148 5.31 -28.35 12.90
CA ARG A 148 3.91 -28.30 13.37
C ARG A 148 2.92 -28.81 12.33
N VAL A 149 3.17 -28.53 11.05
CA VAL A 149 2.35 -29.07 9.95
C VAL A 149 2.50 -30.59 9.87
N ILE A 150 3.71 -31.12 9.92
CA ILE A 150 3.99 -32.57 9.89
C ILE A 150 3.36 -33.28 11.11
N ARG A 151 3.45 -32.66 12.30
CA ARG A 151 2.84 -33.19 13.53
C ARG A 151 1.32 -33.37 13.43
N SER A 152 0.64 -32.56 12.62
CA SER A 152 -0.81 -32.74 12.37
C SER A 152 -1.15 -34.00 11.56
N LYS A 153 -0.13 -34.66 10.97
CA LYS A 153 -0.23 -35.86 10.14
C LYS A 153 -1.31 -35.72 9.05
N PRO A 154 -1.18 -34.73 8.15
CA PRO A 154 -2.15 -34.47 7.11
C PRO A 154 -2.20 -35.65 6.12
N GLU A 155 -3.40 -36.06 5.70
CA GLU A 155 -3.55 -37.01 4.58
C GLU A 155 -3.39 -36.31 3.23
N ARG A 156 -3.85 -35.07 3.15
CA ARG A 156 -3.61 -34.18 2.02
C ARG A 156 -3.26 -32.80 2.53
N LEU A 157 -2.28 -32.17 1.90
CA LEU A 157 -1.78 -30.86 2.31
C LEU A 157 -1.86 -29.87 1.15
N VAL A 158 -2.51 -28.74 1.42
CA VAL A 158 -2.56 -27.61 0.47
C VAL A 158 -2.06 -26.37 1.17
N ILE A 159 -1.04 -25.72 0.58
CA ILE A 159 -0.50 -24.46 1.07
C ILE A 159 -0.99 -23.32 0.18
N LEU A 160 -1.77 -22.42 0.77
CA LEU A 160 -2.23 -21.19 0.13
C LEU A 160 -1.21 -20.10 0.38
N SER A 161 -0.64 -19.58 -0.71
CA SER A 161 0.32 -18.49 -0.69
C SER A 161 -0.01 -17.45 -1.76
N ASN A 162 0.59 -16.27 -1.64
CA ASN A 162 0.57 -15.28 -2.72
C ASN A 162 1.92 -15.29 -3.43
N HIS A 163 1.90 -15.50 -4.73
CA HIS A 163 3.07 -15.42 -5.59
C HIS A 163 3.32 -13.97 -6.02
N PHE A 164 4.55 -13.51 -5.80
CA PHE A 164 4.99 -12.18 -6.18
C PHE A 164 5.38 -12.18 -7.67
N LYS A 165 4.53 -11.59 -8.52
CA LYS A 165 4.85 -11.41 -9.94
C LYS A 165 5.57 -10.09 -10.20
N SER A 166 5.03 -9.01 -9.63
CA SER A 166 5.60 -7.68 -9.77
C SER A 166 5.16 -6.80 -8.61
N VAL A 167 5.75 -5.61 -8.55
CA VAL A 167 5.42 -4.57 -7.56
C VAL A 167 3.92 -4.21 -7.56
N ILE A 168 3.21 -4.46 -8.65
CA ILE A 168 1.79 -4.09 -8.83
C ILE A 168 0.87 -5.31 -8.67
N SER A 169 1.32 -6.49 -9.10
CA SER A 169 0.48 -7.67 -9.23
C SER A 169 1.01 -8.85 -8.40
N PHE A 170 0.09 -9.51 -7.71
CA PHE A 170 0.31 -10.80 -7.06
C PHE A 170 -0.82 -11.75 -7.43
N ASP A 171 -0.53 -13.04 -7.45
CA ASP A 171 -1.51 -14.09 -7.69
C ASP A 171 -1.63 -14.96 -6.45
N THR A 172 -2.83 -15.41 -6.11
CA THR A 172 -3.01 -16.41 -5.04
C THR A 172 -2.88 -17.80 -5.64
N TRP A 173 -1.91 -18.58 -5.14
CA TRP A 173 -1.65 -19.94 -5.59
C TRP A 173 -2.11 -20.97 -4.57
N GLU A 174 -2.54 -22.11 -5.09
CA GLU A 174 -2.88 -23.31 -4.35
C GLU A 174 -1.79 -24.33 -4.61
N ASN A 175 -0.82 -24.39 -3.70
CA ASN A 175 0.28 -25.33 -3.85
C ASN A 175 -0.11 -26.62 -3.16
N ARG A 176 -0.41 -27.66 -3.95
CA ARG A 176 -0.57 -29.01 -3.41
C ARG A 176 0.80 -29.56 -3.05
N VAL A 177 0.96 -29.93 -1.78
CA VAL A 177 2.20 -30.49 -1.24
C VAL A 177 1.96 -31.96 -0.95
N ILE A 178 2.85 -32.81 -1.44
CA ILE A 178 2.73 -34.26 -1.25
C ILE A 178 2.95 -34.58 0.23
N THR A 179 2.05 -35.35 0.82
CA THR A 179 2.15 -35.80 2.21
C THR A 179 2.91 -37.11 2.32
N MET A 180 3.42 -37.40 3.52
CA MET A 180 4.14 -38.64 3.76
C MET A 180 3.28 -39.89 3.52
N LYS A 181 1.99 -39.82 3.85
CA LYS A 181 1.03 -40.92 3.58
C LYS A 181 0.92 -41.20 2.08
N GLU A 182 0.78 -40.16 1.26
CA GLU A 182 0.73 -40.29 -0.20
C GLU A 182 2.03 -40.87 -0.75
N CYS A 183 3.19 -40.47 -0.21
CA CYS A 183 4.48 -41.06 -0.58
C CYS A 183 4.56 -42.57 -0.28
N GLN A 184 4.01 -43.01 0.85
CA GLN A 184 4.04 -44.41 1.30
C GLN A 184 3.03 -45.31 0.58
N GLU A 185 1.87 -44.77 0.22
CA GLU A 185 0.81 -45.50 -0.48
C GLU A 185 1.06 -45.61 -2.00
N MET A 186 1.95 -44.77 -2.55
CA MET A 186 2.28 -44.76 -3.97
C MET A 186 2.93 -46.07 -4.42
N ASN A 187 2.55 -46.53 -5.62
CA ASN A 187 3.05 -47.80 -6.14
C ASN A 187 4.55 -47.69 -6.47
N ARG A 188 5.34 -48.73 -6.13
CA ARG A 188 6.80 -48.73 -6.34
C ARG A 188 7.20 -48.44 -7.78
N THR A 189 6.39 -48.87 -8.75
CA THR A 189 6.65 -48.63 -10.19
C THR A 189 6.52 -47.15 -10.59
N GLU A 190 5.65 -46.39 -9.92
CA GLU A 190 5.48 -44.95 -10.16
C GLU A 190 6.64 -44.16 -9.53
N TRP A 191 7.02 -44.56 -8.31
CA TRP A 191 8.23 -44.09 -7.65
C TRP A 191 9.47 -44.31 -8.52
N SER A 192 9.67 -45.53 -9.04
CA SER A 192 10.83 -45.85 -9.88
C SER A 192 10.93 -44.94 -11.11
N LYS A 193 9.82 -44.57 -11.76
CA LYS A 193 9.83 -43.68 -12.94
C LYS A 193 10.23 -42.24 -12.61
N ALA A 194 9.75 -41.71 -11.49
CA ALA A 194 10.07 -40.33 -11.08
C ALA A 194 11.53 -40.18 -10.60
N VAL A 195 12.09 -41.29 -10.09
CA VAL A 195 13.35 -41.31 -9.33
C VAL A 195 14.50 -41.91 -10.13
N ASP A 196 14.23 -42.55 -11.28
CA ASP A 196 15.23 -43.21 -12.16
C ASP A 196 16.41 -42.31 -12.58
N GLN A 197 16.24 -41.00 -12.56
CA GLN A 197 17.28 -40.02 -12.91
C GLN A 197 18.30 -39.78 -11.79
N TYR A 198 18.07 -40.32 -10.60
CA TYR A 198 18.85 -40.03 -9.40
C TYR A 198 19.40 -41.33 -8.80
N SER A 199 20.70 -41.33 -8.50
CA SER A 199 21.30 -42.35 -7.65
C SER A 199 21.27 -41.86 -6.21
N PHE A 200 20.62 -42.61 -5.32
CA PHE A 200 20.54 -42.29 -3.90
C PHE A 200 21.58 -43.09 -3.12
N GLU A 201 22.25 -42.40 -2.22
CA GLU A 201 23.16 -42.97 -1.25
C GLU A 201 22.82 -42.33 0.11
N PRO A 202 22.20 -43.02 1.09
CA PRO A 202 21.72 -44.42 1.13
C PRO A 202 20.38 -44.63 0.38
N SER A 203 19.70 -45.77 0.57
CA SER A 203 18.53 -46.11 -0.25
C SER A 203 17.37 -45.11 -0.07
N VAL A 204 16.61 -44.87 -1.14
CA VAL A 204 15.49 -43.91 -1.15
C VAL A 204 14.53 -44.09 0.03
N PHE A 205 14.16 -45.34 0.32
CA PHE A 205 13.19 -45.66 1.36
C PHE A 205 13.74 -45.43 2.78
N GLU A 206 15.06 -45.41 2.96
CA GLU A 206 15.70 -45.09 4.24
C GLU A 206 15.80 -43.57 4.45
N VAL A 207 16.00 -42.79 3.38
CA VAL A 207 16.13 -41.32 3.44
C VAL A 207 14.80 -40.59 3.30
N LEU A 208 13.73 -41.30 2.91
CA LEU A 208 12.46 -40.69 2.54
C LEU A 208 11.87 -39.82 3.65
N ASP A 209 11.94 -40.27 4.91
CA ASP A 209 11.41 -39.53 6.06
C ASP A 209 12.12 -38.17 6.21
N ASP A 210 13.46 -38.17 6.27
CA ASP A 210 14.27 -36.96 6.37
C ASP A 210 14.12 -36.05 5.15
N LEU A 211 14.02 -36.64 3.96
CA LEU A 211 13.85 -35.90 2.71
C LEU A 211 12.47 -35.25 2.62
N HIS A 212 11.42 -35.93 3.10
CA HIS A 212 10.06 -35.39 3.14
C HIS A 212 9.97 -34.22 4.11
N ASP A 213 10.56 -34.34 5.30
CA ASP A 213 10.62 -33.26 6.28
C ASP A 213 11.36 -32.03 5.71
N PHE A 214 12.47 -32.27 5.00
CA PHE A 214 13.21 -31.22 4.32
C PHE A 214 12.40 -30.59 3.17
N TYR A 215 11.63 -31.39 2.43
CA TYR A 215 10.75 -30.89 1.36
C TYR A 215 9.65 -29.98 1.89
N VAL A 216 8.91 -30.40 2.93
CA VAL A 216 7.85 -29.57 3.52
C VAL A 216 8.43 -28.26 4.07
N ALA A 217 9.60 -28.32 4.72
CA ALA A 217 10.31 -27.13 5.18
C ALA A 217 10.68 -26.18 4.03
N ASN A 218 11.14 -26.70 2.90
CA ASN A 218 11.47 -25.90 1.71
C ASN A 218 10.23 -25.30 1.02
N CYS A 219 9.13 -26.05 0.93
CA CYS A 219 7.85 -25.53 0.46
C CYS A 219 7.40 -24.33 1.29
N VAL A 220 7.34 -24.50 2.62
CA VAL A 220 6.95 -23.41 3.53
C VAL A 220 7.92 -22.24 3.43
N PHE A 221 9.23 -22.50 3.36
CA PHE A 221 10.26 -21.46 3.25
C PHE A 221 10.08 -20.62 1.97
N GLY A 222 10.02 -21.26 0.80
CA GLY A 222 9.90 -20.58 -0.50
C GLY A 222 8.56 -19.85 -0.65
N TYR A 223 7.44 -20.51 -0.34
CA TYR A 223 6.12 -19.90 -0.46
C TYR A 223 5.92 -18.72 0.49
N MET A 224 6.54 -18.76 1.67
CA MET A 224 6.49 -17.64 2.62
C MET A 224 7.35 -16.46 2.15
N LEU A 225 8.54 -16.71 1.57
CA LEU A 225 9.37 -15.66 0.97
C LEU A 225 8.59 -14.87 -0.09
N ASP A 226 7.97 -15.58 -1.03
CA ASP A 226 7.13 -14.98 -2.07
C ASP A 226 5.95 -14.20 -1.47
N SER A 227 5.30 -14.77 -0.46
CA SER A 227 4.15 -14.12 0.19
C SER A 227 4.55 -12.85 0.96
N ILE A 228 5.75 -12.81 1.56
CA ILE A 228 6.29 -11.60 2.23
C ILE A 228 6.56 -10.50 1.20
N ALA A 229 7.17 -10.84 0.05
CA ALA A 229 7.41 -9.89 -1.03
C ALA A 229 6.08 -9.33 -1.59
N ALA A 230 5.10 -10.20 -1.85
CA ALA A 230 3.75 -9.81 -2.27
C ALA A 230 3.02 -8.94 -1.23
N GLU A 231 3.24 -9.17 0.07
CA GLU A 231 2.69 -8.34 1.12
C GLU A 231 3.28 -6.92 1.13
N GLN A 232 4.60 -6.78 0.99
CA GLN A 232 5.23 -5.45 0.96
C GLN A 232 4.83 -4.67 -0.29
N SER A 233 4.72 -5.31 -1.45
CA SER A 233 4.27 -4.66 -2.68
C SER A 233 2.83 -4.17 -2.57
N ALA A 234 1.92 -5.01 -2.07
CA ALA A 234 0.53 -4.62 -1.84
C ALA A 234 0.39 -3.53 -0.77
N ARG A 235 1.22 -3.55 0.28
CA ARG A 235 1.28 -2.48 1.28
C ARG A 235 1.73 -1.17 0.66
N MET A 236 2.75 -1.20 -0.19
CA MET A 236 3.22 0.00 -0.89
C MET A 236 2.11 0.60 -1.76
N SER A 237 1.40 -0.21 -2.55
CA SER A 237 0.27 0.25 -3.36
C SER A 237 -0.90 0.76 -2.50
N ALA A 238 -1.20 0.10 -1.38
CA ALA A 238 -2.24 0.55 -0.46
C ALA A 238 -1.90 1.92 0.16
N MET A 239 -0.64 2.16 0.53
CA MET A 239 -0.19 3.45 1.06
C MET A 239 -0.17 4.54 -0.01
N GLU A 240 0.20 4.22 -1.25
CA GLU A 240 0.12 5.15 -2.37
C GLU A 240 -1.33 5.62 -2.61
N ASN A 241 -2.27 4.68 -2.67
CA ASN A 241 -3.69 5.00 -2.83
C ASN A 241 -4.23 5.80 -1.64
N ALA A 242 -3.83 5.47 -0.41
CA ALA A 242 -4.21 6.23 0.77
C ALA A 242 -3.67 7.67 0.74
N SER A 243 -2.43 7.89 0.29
CA SER A 243 -1.86 9.25 0.14
C SER A 243 -2.55 10.06 -0.95
N LYS A 244 -2.94 9.44 -2.07
CA LYS A 244 -3.71 10.10 -3.14
C LYS A 244 -5.09 10.49 -2.65
N ASN A 245 -5.82 9.55 -2.03
CA ASN A 245 -7.13 9.81 -1.42
C ASN A 245 -7.09 10.91 -0.35
N ALA A 246 -6.01 10.98 0.43
CA ALA A 246 -5.81 12.05 1.40
C ALA A 246 -5.58 13.41 0.72
N SER A 247 -4.84 13.46 -0.40
CA SER A 247 -4.64 14.67 -1.19
C SER A 247 -5.98 15.22 -1.70
N ASP A 248 -6.77 14.37 -2.35
CA ASP A 248 -8.09 14.76 -2.89
C ASP A 248 -9.05 15.24 -1.79
N MET A 249 -8.92 14.68 -0.58
CA MET A 249 -9.71 15.10 0.57
C MET A 249 -9.25 16.45 1.12
N ILE A 250 -7.95 16.73 1.13
CA ILE A 250 -7.40 18.04 1.52
C ILE A 250 -7.92 19.11 0.56
N ASP A 251 -7.90 18.86 -0.75
CA ASP A 251 -8.38 19.82 -1.75
C ASP A 251 -9.87 20.14 -1.57
N LYS A 252 -10.70 19.13 -1.31
CA LYS A 252 -12.12 19.32 -1.00
C LYS A 252 -12.33 20.10 0.29
N LEU A 253 -11.56 19.81 1.33
CA LEU A 253 -11.64 20.53 2.62
C LEU A 253 -11.17 21.98 2.49
N ASN A 254 -10.17 22.25 1.66
CA ASN A 254 -9.69 23.60 1.34
C ASN A 254 -10.80 24.45 0.69
N LEU A 255 -11.49 23.91 -0.32
CA LEU A 255 -12.61 24.59 -0.96
C LEU A 255 -13.74 24.89 0.05
N GLN A 256 -14.08 23.93 0.90
CA GLN A 256 -15.08 24.12 1.95
C GLN A 256 -14.65 25.15 3.00
N PHE A 257 -13.38 25.14 3.38
CA PHE A 257 -12.81 26.10 4.33
C PHE A 257 -12.87 27.52 3.78
N ASN A 258 -12.46 27.73 2.52
CA ASN A 258 -12.49 29.03 1.88
C ASN A 258 -13.93 29.55 1.72
N LYS A 259 -14.87 28.70 1.32
CA LYS A 259 -16.29 29.06 1.25
C LYS A 259 -16.86 29.45 2.62
N ALA A 260 -16.56 28.68 3.66
CA ALA A 260 -17.00 28.98 5.03
C ALA A 260 -16.35 30.26 5.57
N ARG A 261 -15.06 30.50 5.26
CA ARG A 261 -14.34 31.73 5.62
C ARG A 261 -14.99 32.94 4.97
N GLN A 262 -15.28 32.89 3.68
CA GLN A 262 -15.96 33.97 2.96
C GLN A 262 -17.35 34.24 3.56
N SER A 263 -18.16 33.20 3.77
CA SER A 263 -19.48 33.34 4.40
C SER A 263 -19.41 33.94 5.80
N LYS A 264 -18.37 33.62 6.58
CA LYS A 264 -18.15 34.20 7.90
C LYS A 264 -17.79 35.69 7.81
N ILE A 265 -16.86 36.05 6.93
CA ILE A 265 -16.46 37.45 6.69
C ILE A 265 -17.68 38.28 6.26
N THR A 266 -18.48 37.78 5.32
CA THR A 266 -19.68 38.50 4.85
C THR A 266 -20.71 38.67 5.96
N THR A 267 -20.91 37.64 6.80
CA THR A 267 -21.85 37.72 7.93
C THR A 267 -21.38 38.74 8.98
N GLU A 268 -20.11 38.72 9.36
CA GLU A 268 -19.52 39.69 10.29
C GLU A 268 -19.62 41.12 9.73
N LEU A 269 -19.38 41.32 8.42
CA LEU A 269 -19.54 42.62 7.77
C LEU A 269 -21.01 43.09 7.77
N CYS A 270 -21.97 42.21 7.46
CA CYS A 270 -23.40 42.53 7.51
C CYS A 270 -23.86 42.89 8.92
N GLU A 271 -23.36 42.20 9.95
CA GLU A 271 -23.63 42.50 11.37
C GLU A 271 -23.08 43.89 11.76
N ILE A 272 -21.86 44.24 11.32
CA ILE A 272 -21.27 45.57 11.56
C ILE A 272 -22.10 46.68 10.91
N ILE A 273 -22.49 46.51 9.64
CA ILE A 273 -23.29 47.50 8.90
C ILE A 273 -24.67 47.67 9.54
N SER A 274 -25.32 46.56 9.91
CA SER A 274 -26.64 46.60 10.57
C SER A 274 -26.57 47.27 11.95
N GLY A 275 -25.53 46.96 12.74
CA GLY A 275 -25.30 47.62 14.03
C GLY A 275 -25.02 49.11 13.89
N ALA A 276 -24.18 49.51 12.92
CA ALA A 276 -23.91 50.93 12.65
C ALA A 276 -25.17 51.70 12.19
N SER A 277 -26.01 51.07 11.36
CA SER A 277 -27.26 51.68 10.87
C SER A 277 -28.28 51.87 11.99
N SER A 278 -28.40 50.91 12.91
CA SER A 278 -29.31 51.02 14.07
C SER A 278 -28.98 52.19 15.02
N LEU A 279 -27.69 52.54 15.13
CA LEU A 279 -27.26 53.70 15.92
C LEU A 279 -27.56 55.04 15.22
N LEU A 280 -27.57 55.07 13.89
CA LEU A 280 -27.92 56.26 13.11
C LEU A 280 -29.43 56.52 13.12
N GLU A 281 -30.26 55.47 13.05
CA GLU A 281 -31.73 55.59 13.08
C GLU A 281 -32.29 55.80 14.50
N GLY A 282 -31.53 55.45 15.54
CA GLY A 282 -31.90 55.67 16.94
C GLY A 282 -32.01 57.13 17.40
N CYS A 283 -31.67 58.10 16.56
CA CYS A 283 -31.88 59.54 16.82
C CYS A 283 -33.08 60.12 16.03
N GLY A 284 -33.80 59.30 15.25
CA GLY A 284 -34.92 59.72 14.40
C GLY A 284 -36.31 59.53 15.00
N GLY A 285 -36.42 59.29 16.32
CA GLY A 285 -37.67 59.09 17.05
C GLY A 285 -38.51 60.36 17.22
N CYS A 286 -38.82 61.06 16.13
CA CYS A 286 -39.93 62.00 16.02
C CYS A 286 -41.02 61.32 15.20
N GLY A 287 -41.80 60.48 15.87
CA GLY A 287 -42.90 59.73 15.27
C GLY A 287 -44.08 59.69 16.23
N GLY A 288 -44.67 60.86 16.52
CA GLY A 288 -45.92 60.95 17.27
C GLY A 288 -46.02 62.16 18.18
N CYS A 289 -46.14 63.37 17.63
CA CYS A 289 -46.87 64.43 18.33
C CYS A 289 -47.76 65.18 17.34
N CYS A 290 -49.00 64.69 17.26
CA CYS A 290 -50.15 65.39 16.73
C CYS A 290 -50.52 66.54 17.66
N CYS A 291 -50.13 67.78 17.36
CA CYS A 291 -50.88 68.96 17.78
C CYS A 291 -50.44 70.15 16.94
N GLY A 292 -51.42 70.81 16.32
CA GLY A 292 -51.21 72.00 15.49
C GLY A 292 -50.67 73.18 16.28
N MET A 293 -50.14 74.14 15.51
CA MET A 293 -49.63 75.43 15.96
C MET A 293 -48.37 75.37 16.85
N CYS A 294 -47.19 75.45 16.23
CA CYS A 294 -46.05 76.12 16.86
C CYS A 294 -45.10 76.66 15.79
N ALA A 295 -45.07 77.98 15.69
CA ALA A 295 -44.06 78.73 14.95
C ALA A 295 -42.71 78.60 15.68
N CYS A 296 -41.69 78.12 14.99
CA CYS A 296 -40.29 78.31 15.39
C CYS A 296 -39.47 78.74 14.17
N LYS A 297 -39.20 80.04 14.15
CA LYS A 297 -38.13 80.70 13.41
C LYS A 297 -36.78 80.04 13.72
N GLU A 298 -35.91 80.08 12.72
CA GLU A 298 -34.44 80.22 12.82
C GLU A 298 -33.76 79.53 14.01
N HIS A 299 -33.27 78.31 13.77
CA HIS A 299 -31.91 77.89 14.14
C HIS A 299 -31.74 76.46 13.60
N HIS A 300 -30.89 76.28 12.59
CA HIS A 300 -30.25 74.98 12.40
C HIS A 300 -29.19 74.87 13.51
N PRO A 301 -29.34 73.99 14.51
CA PRO A 301 -28.18 73.60 15.28
C PRO A 301 -27.38 72.71 14.33
N THR A 302 -26.28 73.24 13.79
CA THR A 302 -25.15 72.41 13.45
C THR A 302 -24.78 71.66 14.73
N VAL A 303 -25.28 70.44 14.88
CA VAL A 303 -24.79 69.52 15.90
C VAL A 303 -23.31 69.34 15.58
N PRO A 304 -22.37 69.75 16.46
CA PRO A 304 -20.98 69.38 16.28
C PRO A 304 -20.91 67.90 16.66
N ILE A 305 -21.25 67.03 15.72
CA ILE A 305 -20.82 65.64 15.82
C ILE A 305 -19.30 65.75 15.78
N GLU A 306 -18.64 65.41 16.90
CA GLU A 306 -17.19 65.32 16.99
C GLU A 306 -16.70 64.36 15.90
N THR A 307 -16.42 64.93 14.73
CA THR A 307 -15.90 64.23 13.55
C THR A 307 -14.54 63.59 13.85
N SER A 308 -13.89 63.99 14.95
CA SER A 308 -12.66 63.39 15.49
C SER A 308 -12.89 61.97 16.03
N GLU A 309 -13.89 61.72 16.87
CA GLU A 309 -14.08 60.37 17.47
C GLU A 309 -14.54 59.33 16.45
N LEU A 310 -15.41 59.73 15.52
CA LEU A 310 -15.87 58.88 14.43
C LEU A 310 -14.77 58.64 13.40
N ARG A 311 -13.96 59.66 13.06
CA ARG A 311 -12.74 59.46 12.24
C ARG A 311 -11.75 58.54 12.94
N ASP A 312 -11.53 58.71 14.25
CA ASP A 312 -10.63 57.86 15.01
C ASP A 312 -11.13 56.42 15.12
N ARG A 313 -12.44 56.20 15.25
CA ARG A 313 -13.01 54.84 15.20
C ARG A 313 -12.83 54.20 13.83
N VAL A 314 -13.05 54.94 12.74
CA VAL A 314 -12.84 54.45 11.37
C VAL A 314 -11.35 54.20 11.11
N LEU A 315 -10.45 55.08 11.55
CA LEU A 315 -9.00 54.90 11.43
C LEU A 315 -8.49 53.71 12.24
N ARG A 316 -8.98 53.52 13.48
CA ARG A 316 -8.65 52.35 14.29
C ARG A 316 -9.17 51.05 13.65
N HIS A 317 -10.32 51.09 13.00
CA HIS A 317 -10.86 49.94 12.27
C HIS A 317 -10.03 49.65 11.00
N GLN A 318 -9.67 50.66 10.21
CA GLN A 318 -8.80 50.53 9.04
C GLN A 318 -7.39 50.04 9.41
N GLN A 319 -6.82 50.52 10.51
CA GLN A 319 -5.54 50.01 11.03
C GLN A 319 -5.64 48.55 11.48
N ARG A 320 -6.73 48.15 12.14
CA ARG A 320 -6.98 46.74 12.49
C ARG A 320 -7.10 45.85 11.26
N MET A 321 -7.77 46.31 10.21
CA MET A 321 -7.89 45.57 8.94
C MET A 321 -6.52 45.41 8.26
N ARG A 322 -5.69 46.46 8.21
CA ARG A 322 -4.32 46.36 7.66
C ARG A 322 -3.40 45.45 8.49
N ILE A 323 -3.60 45.38 9.81
CA ILE A 323 -2.86 44.45 10.67
C ILE A 323 -3.32 43.00 10.44
N LEU A 324 -4.62 42.79 10.22
CA LEU A 324 -5.16 41.47 9.88
C LEU A 324 -4.71 41.01 8.49
N GLU A 325 -4.66 41.90 7.50
CA GLU A 325 -4.12 41.61 6.16
C GLU A 325 -2.65 41.22 6.23
N ARG A 326 -1.81 41.97 6.96
CA ARG A 326 -0.40 41.60 7.17
C ARG A 326 -0.22 40.28 7.93
N LYS A 327 -1.08 39.98 8.91
CA LYS A 327 -1.05 38.69 9.61
C LYS A 327 -1.52 37.52 8.75
N VAL A 328 -2.39 37.76 7.77
CA VAL A 328 -2.78 36.75 6.79
C VAL A 328 -1.62 36.50 5.82
N GLU A 329 -0.90 37.54 5.39
CA GLU A 329 0.31 37.41 4.56
C GLU A 329 1.45 36.69 5.30
N GLU A 330 1.69 36.96 6.59
CA GLU A 330 2.66 36.21 7.40
C GLU A 330 2.30 34.72 7.55
N ILE A 331 1.01 34.39 7.67
CA ILE A 331 0.54 32.99 7.79
C ILE A 331 0.66 32.23 6.45
N ASP A 332 0.51 32.91 5.32
CA ASP A 332 0.72 32.31 4.00
C ASP A 332 2.22 32.10 3.72
N CYS A 333 3.12 32.94 4.25
CA CYS A 333 4.58 32.74 4.14
C CYS A 333 5.15 31.60 4.99
N ASP A 334 4.58 31.33 6.18
CA ASP A 334 5.01 30.21 7.03
C ASP A 334 4.72 28.83 6.41
N CYS A 335 3.80 28.75 5.45
CA CYS A 335 3.46 27.49 4.78
C CYS A 335 4.49 27.08 3.70
N ASP A 336 5.22 28.04 3.12
CA ASP A 336 6.21 27.78 2.06
C ASP A 336 7.64 27.57 2.59
N GLU A 337 7.97 28.04 3.80
CA GLU A 337 9.31 27.82 4.38
C GLU A 337 9.52 26.40 4.91
N ASP A 338 8.46 25.73 5.40
CA ASP A 338 8.56 24.37 5.96
C ASP A 338 8.73 23.28 4.86
N ASP A 339 8.36 23.56 3.62
CA ASP A 339 8.57 22.66 2.48
C ASP A 339 9.99 22.75 1.88
N LYS A 340 10.78 23.79 2.20
CA LYS A 340 12.17 23.95 1.73
C LYS A 340 13.24 23.46 2.72
N LYS A 341 12.90 23.24 4.00
CA LYS A 341 13.86 22.76 5.02
C LYS A 341 14.01 21.23 5.09
N GLY A 342 13.45 20.48 4.13
CA GLY A 342 13.57 19.02 4.04
C GLY A 342 14.69 18.49 3.15
N SER A 343 15.44 19.34 2.43
CA SER A 343 16.46 18.85 1.48
C SER A 343 17.60 19.84 1.27
N THR A 344 18.49 20.01 2.24
CA THR A 344 19.90 20.31 1.96
C THR A 344 20.81 19.68 3.00
N SER A 345 21.77 18.96 2.46
CA SER A 345 22.90 18.24 3.04
C SER A 345 23.80 19.08 3.96
N SER A 346 24.47 18.33 4.84
CA SER A 346 25.80 18.49 5.45
C SER A 346 26.59 19.80 5.21
N ASP A 347 27.19 20.22 6.33
CA ASP A 347 28.43 20.99 6.46
C ASP A 347 28.41 22.49 6.10
N ARG A 348 28.36 23.33 7.14
CA ARG A 348 29.49 24.22 7.50
C ARG A 348 29.26 24.99 8.81
N ALA A 349 30.27 24.91 9.68
CA ALA A 349 30.46 25.72 10.88
C ALA A 349 30.81 27.19 10.52
N PRO A 350 30.61 28.16 11.44
CA PRO A 350 30.72 29.58 11.13
C PRO A 350 32.14 30.12 11.28
N LEU A 351 32.54 30.99 10.35
CA LEU A 351 33.75 31.80 10.43
C LEU A 351 33.41 33.19 11.01
N ASN A 352 34.14 33.60 12.05
CA ASN A 352 34.55 35.00 12.26
C ASN A 352 35.64 35.11 13.34
N SER A 353 36.87 35.46 12.93
CA SER A 353 37.75 36.49 13.55
C SER A 353 39.20 36.39 13.02
N CYS A 354 39.63 37.40 12.23
CA CYS A 354 40.94 38.12 12.11
C CYS A 354 42.29 37.51 12.64
N PRO A 355 43.49 38.07 12.33
CA PRO A 355 44.06 38.61 11.06
C PRO A 355 45.60 38.32 10.83
N TYR A 356 46.05 38.19 9.56
CA TYR A 356 47.44 38.40 9.00
C TYR A 356 48.68 37.62 9.58
N PRO A 357 49.90 37.59 8.94
CA PRO A 357 50.32 38.01 7.58
C PRO A 357 51.27 37.07 6.77
N ARG A 358 51.38 37.39 5.46
CA ARG A 358 52.57 37.39 4.54
C ARG A 358 53.45 36.14 4.34
N THR A 359 53.58 35.72 3.07
CA THR A 359 54.83 35.56 2.26
C THR A 359 54.44 35.15 0.82
N ILE A 360 54.67 35.95 -0.23
CA ILE A 360 55.90 36.18 -1.04
C ILE A 360 56.16 35.10 -2.12
N PHE A 361 56.14 35.57 -3.39
CA PHE A 361 56.87 35.10 -4.59
C PHE A 361 56.50 33.72 -5.20
N VAL A 362 56.62 33.43 -6.50
CA VAL A 362 56.87 34.11 -7.79
C VAL A 362 56.71 32.98 -8.84
N ALA A 363 56.13 33.24 -10.00
CA ALA A 363 56.20 32.32 -11.16
C ALA A 363 57.60 32.44 -11.81
N PRO A 364 58.15 31.41 -12.49
CA PRO A 364 57.87 31.30 -13.93
C PRO A 364 58.11 29.92 -14.62
N SER A 365 57.53 29.83 -15.84
CA SER A 365 58.04 29.26 -17.11
C SER A 365 58.66 27.84 -17.25
N ASN A 366 58.16 27.16 -18.29
CA ASN A 366 58.84 26.30 -19.29
C ASN A 366 59.55 25.01 -18.85
N SER A 367 59.14 23.86 -19.41
CA SER A 367 59.83 23.19 -20.53
C SER A 367 59.44 21.70 -20.67
N THR A 368 59.29 21.28 -21.93
CA THR A 368 59.69 19.99 -22.54
C THR A 368 59.40 18.66 -21.83
N ALA A 369 58.64 17.77 -22.50
CA ALA A 369 59.17 16.55 -23.13
C ALA A 369 58.07 15.48 -23.31
N SER A 370 57.81 15.09 -24.56
CA SER A 370 57.26 13.77 -24.89
C SER A 370 58.42 12.75 -24.87
N PRO A 371 58.13 11.44 -24.70
CA PRO A 371 58.06 10.61 -25.89
C PRO A 371 56.97 9.53 -25.86
N GLN A 372 56.69 9.05 -27.07
CA GLN A 372 55.70 8.05 -27.45
C GLN A 372 55.97 6.66 -26.87
N LEU A 373 54.88 5.91 -26.65
CA LEU A 373 54.89 4.47 -26.89
C LEU A 373 53.65 4.05 -27.68
N SER A 374 53.94 3.31 -28.74
CA SER A 374 53.08 2.74 -29.76
C SER A 374 52.35 1.48 -29.27
N ARG A 375 51.13 1.25 -29.79
CA ARG A 375 50.66 -0.09 -30.22
C ARG A 375 49.33 0.02 -31.00
N GLN A 376 49.50 -0.04 -32.32
CA GLN A 376 48.76 -0.80 -33.34
C GLN A 376 47.24 -1.02 -33.18
N SER A 377 46.52 -0.45 -34.14
CA SER A 377 45.13 -0.67 -34.50
C SER A 377 44.99 -1.71 -35.64
N SER A 378 44.05 -2.64 -35.51
CA SER A 378 43.43 -3.41 -36.60
C SER A 378 42.07 -3.93 -36.09
N THR A 379 40.97 -3.23 -36.37
CA THR A 379 39.93 -3.62 -37.36
C THR A 379 39.39 -5.04 -37.21
N LEU A 380 38.10 -5.19 -36.86
CA LEU A 380 37.03 -5.76 -37.72
C LEU A 380 35.70 -6.00 -36.96
N ASN A 381 34.63 -5.48 -37.57
CA ASN A 381 33.26 -5.99 -37.69
C ASN A 381 32.27 -5.99 -36.50
N GLU A 382 31.30 -5.08 -36.61
CA GLU A 382 29.94 -5.15 -36.04
C GLU A 382 29.01 -6.06 -36.88
N PRO A 383 28.00 -6.71 -36.29
CA PRO A 383 26.92 -7.38 -37.02
C PRO A 383 25.64 -6.52 -37.16
N PRO A 384 24.85 -6.68 -38.24
CA PRO A 384 23.66 -5.88 -38.53
C PRO A 384 22.34 -6.43 -37.94
N PRO A 385 21.25 -5.63 -37.88
CA PRO A 385 19.94 -6.04 -37.39
C PRO A 385 19.10 -6.74 -38.48
N SER A 386 18.33 -7.76 -38.09
CA SER A 386 17.43 -8.53 -38.94
C SER A 386 16.11 -7.82 -39.22
N ALA A 387 15.63 -7.94 -40.46
CA ALA A 387 14.40 -7.39 -40.99
C ALA A 387 13.25 -8.42 -41.03
N ASP A 388 12.02 -7.93 -40.86
CA ASP A 388 10.74 -8.57 -41.22
C ASP A 388 10.71 -9.07 -42.69
N PRO A 389 9.89 -10.09 -43.04
CA PRO A 389 8.67 -9.76 -43.79
C PRO A 389 7.44 -10.70 -43.64
N VAL A 390 6.25 -10.09 -43.77
CA VAL A 390 5.07 -10.52 -44.56
C VAL A 390 4.10 -11.60 -44.01
N ARG A 391 3.00 -11.09 -43.44
CA ARG A 391 1.58 -11.27 -43.83
C ARG A 391 1.26 -12.37 -44.87
N ARG A 392 0.65 -13.49 -44.43
CA ARG A 392 -0.34 -14.24 -45.23
C ARG A 392 -1.49 -14.76 -44.37
N SER A 393 -2.67 -14.56 -44.93
CA SER A 393 -4.01 -14.94 -44.52
C SER A 393 -4.31 -16.43 -44.71
N SER A 394 -5.02 -17.03 -43.75
CA SER A 394 -5.89 -18.20 -43.93
C SER A 394 -6.82 -18.24 -42.71
N SER A 395 -8.04 -17.68 -42.78
CA SER A 395 -9.31 -18.41 -43.00
C SER A 395 -9.50 -19.58 -42.02
N LEU A 396 -10.19 -19.37 -40.90
CA LEU A 396 -11.64 -19.61 -40.73
C LEU A 396 -12.05 -21.02 -41.16
N ASN A 397 -12.27 -21.89 -40.17
CA ASN A 397 -13.37 -22.87 -40.12
C ASN A 397 -13.46 -23.44 -38.69
N LEU A 398 -14.27 -22.78 -37.87
CA LEU A 398 -14.83 -23.33 -36.63
C LEU A 398 -16.21 -23.89 -37.01
N GLU A 399 -16.38 -25.20 -36.85
CA GLU A 399 -17.69 -25.86 -36.95
C GLU A 399 -18.60 -25.41 -35.79
N PRO A 400 -19.89 -25.09 -36.05
CA PRO A 400 -20.83 -24.75 -34.99
C PRO A 400 -21.45 -26.01 -34.34
N PRO A 401 -21.76 -25.97 -33.03
CA PRO A 401 -22.44 -27.08 -32.35
C PRO A 401 -23.93 -27.16 -32.72
N MET A 402 -24.43 -28.38 -32.90
CA MET A 402 -25.83 -28.69 -33.23
C MET A 402 -26.82 -28.28 -32.12
N PRO A 403 -28.05 -27.84 -32.47
CA PRO A 403 -29.07 -27.44 -31.51
C PRO A 403 -29.83 -28.63 -30.90
N ILE A 404 -30.13 -28.47 -29.62
CA ILE A 404 -30.90 -29.33 -28.73
C ILE A 404 -32.32 -29.57 -29.28
N ALA A 405 -32.67 -30.83 -29.51
CA ALA A 405 -34.03 -31.25 -29.85
C ALA A 405 -34.95 -31.15 -28.62
N ARG A 406 -36.02 -30.36 -28.74
CA ARG A 406 -37.14 -30.30 -27.80
C ARG A 406 -38.03 -31.53 -27.98
N GLY A 407 -38.16 -32.36 -26.95
CA GLY A 407 -39.19 -33.40 -26.86
C GLY A 407 -40.56 -32.82 -26.47
N PRO A 408 -41.68 -33.46 -26.85
CA PRO A 408 -43.04 -32.97 -26.59
C PRO A 408 -43.48 -33.24 -25.13
N PRO A 409 -44.46 -32.48 -24.60
CA PRO A 409 -44.90 -32.62 -23.22
C PRO A 409 -45.81 -33.85 -23.04
N GLY A 410 -45.41 -34.72 -22.10
CA GLY A 410 -46.19 -35.86 -21.65
C GLY A 410 -47.31 -35.45 -20.69
N VAL A 411 -48.50 -35.86 -21.09
CA VAL A 411 -49.81 -35.99 -20.43
C VAL A 411 -49.78 -36.40 -18.95
N MET A 412 -50.68 -35.81 -18.16
CA MET A 412 -51.09 -36.24 -16.82
C MET A 412 -51.71 -37.66 -16.84
N MET A 413 -51.37 -38.52 -15.87
CA MET A 413 -52.35 -39.29 -15.08
C MET A 413 -51.65 -40.13 -13.99
N ASP A 414 -52.29 -40.12 -12.82
CA ASP A 414 -52.22 -40.96 -11.61
C ASP A 414 -50.95 -40.98 -10.73
#